data_AF-A0A2M8LYA0-F1
#
_entry.id   AF-A0A2M8LYA0-F1
#
_cell.length_a   1.000
_cell.length_b   1.000
_cell.length_c   1.000
_cell.angle_alpha   90.00
_cell.angle_beta   90.00
_cell.angle_gamma   90.00
#
_symmetry.space_group_name_H-M   'P 1'
#
loop_
_entity.id
_entity.type
_entity.pdbx_description
1 polymer ?
#
loop_
_entity_poly.entity_id
_entity_poly.type
_entity_poly.pdbx_seq_one_letter_code
_entity_poly.pdbx_strand_id
1 'polypeptide(L)'
;MRMNISVPDALAEQVRARELPISAICQEALRNAVERDRARQNVMSDLTAVVERLRGTIGDRDRERLRSDRELREEGRDDGIAWARDYATAAELKYLVSYGSGKERRGSNPLRSLFPFLSDKRNEKVTHIPPIKAEDPYWGGFIGGAGEVWNAVADQLR
;
A
#
# COMPACT_ATOMS: atom_id res chain seq x y z
N MET A 1 10.22 4.67 -55.29
CA MET A 1 10.43 6.04 -54.78
C MET A 1 11.93 6.31 -54.76
N ARG A 2 12.41 7.43 -55.33
CA ARG A 2 13.83 7.83 -55.27
C ARG A 2 14.02 8.80 -54.11
N MET A 3 15.07 8.58 -53.31
CA MET A 3 15.43 9.42 -52.16
C MET A 3 16.85 9.92 -52.38
N ASN A 4 17.04 11.24 -52.39
CA ASN A 4 18.36 11.86 -52.54
C ASN A 4 18.92 12.17 -51.16
N ILE A 5 20.13 11.71 -50.87
CA ILE A 5 20.82 11.92 -49.60
C ILE A 5 22.01 12.83 -49.87
N SER A 6 22.04 13.99 -49.21
CA SER A 6 23.19 14.89 -49.29
C SER A 6 24.29 14.39 -48.36
N VAL A 7 25.53 14.43 -48.84
CA VAL A 7 26.71 13.96 -48.12
C VAL A 7 27.73 15.11 -48.08
N PRO A 8 28.46 15.33 -46.97
CA PRO A 8 29.48 16.37 -46.93
C PRO A 8 30.53 16.21 -48.02
N ASP A 9 30.98 17.32 -48.62
CA ASP A 9 31.86 17.31 -49.81
C ASP A 9 33.17 16.53 -49.58
N ALA A 10 33.80 16.72 -48.42
CA ALA A 10 35.01 16.00 -48.04
C ALA A 10 34.82 14.47 -47.98
N LEU A 11 33.61 14.00 -47.64
CA LEU A 11 33.29 12.57 -47.62
C LEU A 11 32.94 12.07 -49.03
N ALA A 12 32.27 12.89 -49.84
CA ALA A 12 31.97 12.57 -51.23
C ALA A 12 33.26 12.38 -52.06
N GLU A 13 34.28 13.21 -51.84
CA GLU A 13 35.60 13.06 -52.48
C GLU A 13 36.29 11.76 -52.08
N GLN A 14 36.31 11.43 -50.79
CA GLN A 14 36.92 10.19 -50.28
C GLN A 14 36.24 8.93 -50.82
N VAL A 15 34.92 8.98 -50.97
CA VAL A 15 34.12 7.87 -51.49
C VAL A 15 34.35 7.67 -52.98
N ARG A 16 34.45 8.76 -53.77
CA ARG A 16 34.81 8.69 -55.20
C ARG A 16 36.22 8.14 -55.40
N ALA A 17 37.18 8.60 -54.60
CA ALA A 17 38.58 8.17 -54.70
C ALA A 17 38.79 6.67 -54.40
N ARG A 18 37.85 6.03 -53.70
CA ARG A 18 37.94 4.63 -53.27
C ARG A 18 36.93 3.71 -53.99
N GLU A 19 36.18 4.23 -54.97
CA GLU A 19 35.16 3.50 -55.74
C GLU A 19 34.17 2.69 -54.89
N LEU A 20 33.78 3.22 -53.73
CA LEU A 20 32.95 2.47 -52.79
C LEU A 20 31.51 2.31 -53.32
N PRO A 21 30.85 1.16 -53.08
CA PRO A 21 29.46 0.92 -53.50
C PRO A 21 28.47 1.68 -52.61
N ILE A 22 28.35 2.99 -52.81
CA ILE A 22 27.55 3.94 -52.00
C ILE A 22 26.13 3.42 -51.76
N SER A 23 25.47 2.95 -52.81
CA SER A 23 24.10 2.46 -52.73
C SER A 23 23.95 1.29 -51.76
N ALA A 24 24.87 0.33 -51.78
CA ALA A 24 24.84 -0.83 -50.88
C ALA A 24 25.09 -0.39 -49.41
N ILE A 25 26.10 0.47 -49.19
CA ILE A 25 26.44 1.00 -47.87
C ILE A 25 25.28 1.80 -47.28
N CYS A 26 24.67 2.69 -48.07
CA CYS A 26 23.51 3.47 -47.64
C CYS A 26 22.30 2.57 -47.34
N GLN A 27 22.02 1.57 -48.17
CA GLN A 27 20.92 0.62 -47.93
C GLN A 27 21.13 -0.18 -46.64
N GLU A 28 22.34 -0.63 -46.37
CA GLU A 28 22.67 -1.36 -45.15
C GLU A 28 22.58 -0.47 -43.91
N ALA A 29 23.14 0.74 -43.96
CA ALA A 29 23.05 1.70 -42.87
C ALA A 29 21.59 2.07 -42.55
N LEU A 30 20.76 2.28 -43.58
CA LEU A 30 19.33 2.55 -43.42
C LEU A 30 18.57 1.35 -42.84
N ARG A 31 18.83 0.13 -43.30
CA ARG A 31 18.22 -1.09 -42.71
C ARG A 31 18.58 -1.22 -41.23
N ASN A 32 19.86 -1.06 -40.89
CA ASN A 32 20.32 -1.13 -39.51
C ASN A 32 19.72 -0.03 -38.63
N ALA A 33 19.54 1.18 -39.17
CA ALA A 33 18.89 2.27 -38.44
C ALA A 33 17.40 1.97 -38.17
N VAL A 34 16.67 1.46 -39.17
CA VAL A 34 15.26 1.07 -39.03
C VAL A 34 15.09 -0.07 -38.03
N GLU A 35 15.94 -1.10 -38.08
CA GLU A 35 15.86 -2.22 -37.13
C GLU A 35 16.18 -1.79 -35.69
N ARG A 36 17.15 -0.88 -35.50
CA ARG A 36 17.41 -0.29 -34.18
C ARG A 36 16.23 0.54 -33.66
N ASP A 37 15.58 1.29 -34.53
CA ASP A 37 14.42 2.09 -34.14
C ASP A 37 13.22 1.20 -33.77
N ARG A 38 12.95 0.15 -34.56
CA ARG A 38 11.95 -0.87 -34.24
C ARG A 38 12.24 -1.57 -32.91
N ALA A 39 13.49 -1.97 -32.66
CA ALA A 39 13.86 -2.59 -31.40
C ALA A 39 13.63 -1.65 -30.20
N ARG A 40 13.93 -0.35 -30.35
CA ARG A 40 13.64 0.66 -29.31
C ARG A 40 12.14 0.82 -29.09
N GLN A 41 11.35 0.90 -30.16
CA GLN A 41 9.89 1.01 -30.08
C GLN A 41 9.28 -0.20 -29.37
N ASN A 42 9.73 -1.42 -29.69
CA ASN A 42 9.28 -2.65 -29.02
C ASN A 42 9.64 -2.67 -27.53
N VAL A 43 10.86 -2.26 -27.17
CA VAL A 43 11.27 -2.15 -25.76
C VAL A 43 10.41 -1.11 -25.02
N MET A 44 10.09 0.02 -25.66
CA MET A 44 9.23 1.04 -25.06
C MET A 44 7.78 0.55 -24.88
N SER A 45 7.22 -0.19 -25.84
CA SER A 45 5.88 -0.79 -25.69
C SER A 45 5.85 -1.82 -24.58
N ASP A 46 6.88 -2.65 -24.46
CA ASP A 46 6.99 -3.67 -23.41
C ASP A 46 7.10 -3.02 -22.03
N LEU A 47 7.91 -1.98 -21.89
CA LEU A 47 8.01 -1.20 -20.65
C LEU A 47 6.68 -0.55 -20.27
N THR A 48 5.94 -0.01 -21.24
CA THR A 48 4.61 0.56 -21.01
C THR A 48 3.63 -0.50 -20.49
N ALA A 49 3.62 -1.68 -21.10
CA ALA A 49 2.80 -2.81 -20.65
C ALA A 49 3.18 -3.29 -19.24
N VAL A 50 4.49 -3.30 -18.91
CA VAL A 50 4.97 -3.62 -17.56
C VAL A 50 4.49 -2.59 -16.54
N VAL A 51 4.57 -1.29 -16.85
CA VAL A 51 4.10 -0.22 -15.96
C VAL A 51 2.60 -0.35 -15.68
N GLU A 52 1.78 -0.57 -16.71
CA GLU A 52 0.32 -0.74 -16.54
C GLU A 52 -0.02 -1.97 -15.70
N ARG A 53 0.66 -3.10 -15.92
CA ARG A 53 0.51 -4.30 -15.08
C ARG A 53 0.87 -4.02 -13.63
N LEU A 54 1.98 -3.33 -13.38
CA LEU A 54 2.44 -3.00 -12.03
C LEU A 54 1.45 -2.07 -11.32
N ARG A 55 0.94 -1.04 -12.01
CA ARG A 55 -0.11 -0.15 -11.51
C ARG A 55 -1.38 -0.92 -11.13
N GLY A 56 -1.82 -1.84 -11.98
CA GLY A 56 -2.96 -2.72 -11.70
C GLY A 56 -2.76 -3.52 -10.41
N THR A 57 -1.63 -4.20 -10.27
CA THR A 57 -1.33 -4.98 -9.05
C THR A 57 -1.20 -4.14 -7.78
N ILE A 58 -0.70 -2.90 -7.87
CA ILE A 58 -0.66 -1.99 -6.72
C ILE A 58 -2.09 -1.61 -6.32
N GLY A 59 -2.93 -1.23 -7.28
CA GLY A 59 -4.33 -0.88 -7.03
C GLY A 59 -5.16 -2.04 -6.47
N ASP A 60 -4.90 -3.27 -6.90
CA ASP A 60 -5.57 -4.46 -6.35
C ASP A 60 -5.16 -4.72 -4.91
N ARG A 61 -3.87 -4.63 -4.60
CA ARG A 61 -3.36 -4.79 -3.23
C ARG A 61 -3.87 -3.69 -2.29
N ASP A 62 -3.93 -2.45 -2.75
CA ASP A 62 -4.45 -1.35 -1.94
C ASP A 62 -5.94 -1.55 -1.64
N ARG A 63 -6.73 -2.02 -2.62
CA ARG A 63 -8.16 -2.35 -2.43
C ARG A 63 -8.36 -3.53 -1.47
N GLU A 64 -7.56 -4.58 -1.61
CA GLU A 64 -7.59 -5.73 -0.70
C GLU A 64 -7.24 -5.30 0.73
N ARG A 65 -6.17 -4.52 0.88
CA ARG A 65 -5.77 -3.95 2.18
C ARG A 65 -6.88 -3.11 2.80
N LEU A 66 -7.51 -2.21 2.05
CA LEU A 66 -8.60 -1.39 2.56
C LEU A 66 -9.81 -2.23 3.00
N ARG A 67 -10.09 -3.34 2.31
CA ARG A 67 -11.15 -4.28 2.71
C ARG A 67 -10.77 -4.97 4.03
N SER A 68 -9.55 -5.51 4.12
CA SER A 68 -9.06 -6.14 5.36
C SER A 68 -9.03 -5.16 6.54
N ASP A 69 -8.59 -3.92 6.33
CA ASP A 69 -8.61 -2.88 7.37
C ASP A 69 -10.03 -2.59 7.85
N ARG A 70 -11.02 -2.62 6.95
CA ARG A 70 -12.43 -2.44 7.31
C ARG A 70 -12.97 -3.63 8.11
N GLU A 71 -12.70 -4.85 7.67
CA GLU A 71 -13.12 -6.07 8.38
C GLU A 71 -12.52 -6.12 9.79
N LEU A 72 -11.23 -5.82 9.92
CA LEU A 72 -10.55 -5.73 11.21
C LEU A 72 -11.15 -4.65 12.12
N ARG A 73 -11.53 -3.49 11.57
CA ARG A 73 -12.23 -2.44 12.34
C ARG A 73 -13.59 -2.90 12.83
N GLU A 74 -14.37 -3.57 11.98
CA GLU A 74 -15.69 -4.08 12.35
C GLU A 74 -15.57 -5.14 13.43
N GLU A 75 -14.65 -6.11 13.29
CA GLU A 75 -14.35 -7.12 14.31
C GLU A 75 -13.93 -6.47 15.63
N GLY A 76 -12.94 -5.57 15.57
CA GLY A 76 -12.47 -4.86 16.75
C GLY A 76 -13.60 -4.11 17.45
N ARG A 77 -14.49 -3.45 16.70
CA ARG A 77 -15.63 -2.72 17.26
C ARG A 77 -16.56 -3.64 18.04
N ASP A 78 -16.93 -4.77 17.46
CA ASP A 78 -17.83 -5.72 18.11
C ASP A 78 -17.19 -6.34 19.37
N ASP A 79 -15.90 -6.63 19.33
CA ASP A 79 -15.14 -7.05 20.51
C ASP A 79 -15.06 -5.96 21.59
N GLY A 80 -14.88 -4.71 21.18
CA GLY A 80 -14.82 -3.56 22.09
C GLY A 80 -16.13 -3.41 22.85
N ILE A 81 -17.26 -3.63 22.18
CA ILE A 81 -18.59 -3.66 22.79
C ILE A 81 -18.71 -4.83 23.76
N ALA A 82 -18.30 -6.04 23.36
CA ALA A 82 -18.38 -7.24 24.20
C ALA A 82 -17.52 -7.10 25.46
N TRP A 83 -16.27 -6.70 25.31
CA TRP A 83 -15.38 -6.43 26.43
C TRP A 83 -15.94 -5.36 27.37
N ALA A 84 -16.46 -4.25 26.83
CA ALA A 84 -17.02 -3.18 27.64
C ALA A 84 -18.26 -3.60 28.44
N ARG A 85 -19.05 -4.56 27.92
CA ARG A 85 -20.25 -5.07 28.58
C ARG A 85 -19.95 -6.11 29.64
N ASP A 86 -19.08 -7.07 29.32
CA ASP A 86 -18.98 -8.31 30.09
C ASP A 86 -17.74 -8.36 30.99
N TYR A 87 -16.72 -7.54 30.69
CA TYR A 87 -15.42 -7.61 31.37
C TYR A 87 -14.95 -6.28 31.97
N ALA A 88 -15.19 -5.16 31.28
CA ALA A 88 -14.59 -3.88 31.64
C ALA A 88 -15.16 -3.31 32.94
N THR A 89 -14.26 -2.77 33.77
CA THR A 89 -14.67 -1.88 34.85
C THR A 89 -14.91 -0.46 34.32
N ALA A 90 -15.70 0.35 35.03
CA ALA A 90 -15.93 1.75 34.65
C ALA A 90 -14.62 2.56 34.54
N ALA A 91 -13.62 2.26 35.37
CA ALA A 91 -12.32 2.92 35.34
C ALA A 91 -11.51 2.54 34.08
N GLU A 92 -11.51 1.27 33.69
CA GLU A 92 -10.86 0.80 32.47
C GLU A 92 -11.53 1.35 31.21
N LEU A 93 -12.86 1.39 31.21
CA LEU A 93 -13.63 1.93 30.10
C LEU A 93 -13.38 3.43 29.92
N LYS A 94 -13.41 4.20 31.02
CA LYS A 94 -13.05 5.63 31.03
C LYS A 94 -11.60 5.87 30.58
N TYR A 95 -10.66 5.02 31.02
CA TYR A 95 -9.26 5.09 30.62
C TYR A 95 -9.13 4.86 29.11
N LEU A 96 -9.71 3.79 28.57
CA LEU A 96 -9.57 3.43 27.15
C LEU A 96 -10.13 4.53 26.23
N VAL A 97 -11.30 5.10 26.57
CA VAL A 97 -11.89 6.20 25.81
C VAL A 97 -11.03 7.47 25.89
N SER A 98 -10.45 7.75 27.05
CA SER A 98 -9.53 8.89 27.24
C SER A 98 -8.22 8.68 26.48
N TYR A 99 -7.72 7.45 26.42
CA TYR A 99 -6.54 7.03 25.67
C TYR A 99 -6.73 7.22 24.17
N GLY A 100 -7.89 6.80 23.64
CA GLY A 100 -8.27 7.01 22.23
C GLY A 100 -8.34 8.48 21.82
N SER A 101 -8.58 9.39 22.77
CA SER A 101 -8.58 10.84 22.53
C SER A 101 -7.19 11.49 22.51
N GLY A 102 -6.11 10.70 22.67
CA GLY A 102 -4.72 11.18 22.63
C GLY A 102 -4.24 11.88 23.90
N LYS A 103 -4.97 11.77 25.02
CA LYS A 103 -4.73 12.55 26.25
C LYS A 103 -3.80 11.89 27.27
N GLU A 104 -3.44 10.62 27.13
CA GLU A 104 -2.57 9.92 28.10
C GLU A 104 -1.38 9.21 27.43
N ARG A 105 -0.19 9.38 28.03
CA ARG A 105 1.05 8.70 27.64
C ARG A 105 1.81 8.21 28.87
N ARG A 106 2.12 6.92 28.84
CA ARG A 106 2.97 6.12 29.76
C ARG A 106 2.41 5.82 31.15
N GLY A 107 2.24 4.52 31.37
CA GLY A 107 1.88 3.86 32.62
C GLY A 107 1.54 2.41 32.32
N SER A 108 1.65 1.52 33.31
CA SER A 108 1.17 0.14 33.24
C SER A 108 -0.23 0.10 32.63
N ASN A 109 -0.46 -0.68 31.58
CA ASN A 109 -1.77 -0.84 30.95
C ASN A 109 -2.81 -1.22 32.04
N PRO A 110 -3.72 -0.31 32.44
CA PRO A 110 -4.65 -0.56 33.54
C PRO A 110 -5.79 -1.50 33.13
N LEU A 111 -5.86 -1.89 31.85
CA LEU A 111 -6.87 -2.78 31.25
C LEU A 111 -6.62 -4.25 31.63
N ARG A 112 -6.70 -4.56 32.93
CA ARG A 112 -6.51 -5.91 33.45
C ARG A 112 -7.60 -6.86 32.95
N SER A 113 -8.83 -6.38 32.80
CA SER A 113 -9.97 -7.15 32.28
C SER A 113 -9.81 -7.56 30.82
N LEU A 114 -8.89 -6.93 30.09
CA LEU A 114 -8.62 -7.28 28.70
C LEU A 114 -7.89 -8.64 28.56
N PHE A 115 -7.10 -9.04 29.57
CA PHE A 115 -6.42 -10.34 29.58
C PHE A 115 -7.38 -11.53 29.60
N PRO A 116 -8.35 -11.63 30.54
CA PRO A 116 -9.33 -12.72 30.51
C PRO A 116 -10.20 -12.66 29.26
N PHE A 117 -10.67 -11.48 28.83
CA PHE A 117 -11.45 -11.34 27.59
C PHE A 117 -10.73 -11.92 26.37
N LEU A 118 -9.48 -11.51 26.13
CA LEU A 118 -8.71 -12.02 24.99
C LEU A 118 -8.35 -13.50 25.16
N SER A 119 -8.20 -13.96 26.39
CA SER A 119 -7.93 -15.38 26.64
C SER A 119 -9.14 -16.25 26.27
N ASP A 120 -10.33 -15.81 26.66
CA ASP A 120 -11.58 -16.50 26.33
C ASP A 120 -11.85 -16.45 24.83
N LYS A 121 -11.70 -15.27 24.19
CA LYS A 121 -11.89 -15.11 22.74
C LYS A 121 -10.96 -16.02 21.93
N ARG A 122 -9.69 -16.13 22.33
CA ARG A 122 -8.67 -16.89 21.60
C ARG A 122 -8.60 -18.36 22.02
N ASN A 123 -9.34 -18.74 23.06
CA ASN A 123 -9.23 -20.05 23.70
C ASN A 123 -7.77 -20.40 24.07
N GLU A 124 -7.00 -19.40 24.49
CA GLU A 124 -5.59 -19.54 24.88
C GLU A 124 -5.26 -18.57 26.01
N LYS A 125 -4.29 -18.89 26.87
CA LYS A 125 -3.89 -17.97 27.93
C LYS A 125 -3.09 -16.80 27.34
N VAL A 126 -3.69 -15.60 27.34
CA VAL A 126 -2.99 -14.37 26.95
C VAL A 126 -2.18 -13.85 28.14
N THR A 127 -0.86 -13.74 27.96
CA THR A 127 0.08 -13.22 28.97
C THR A 127 0.68 -11.87 28.58
N HIS A 128 0.49 -11.47 27.32
CA HIS A 128 0.96 -10.21 26.78
C HIS A 128 -0.06 -9.62 25.82
N ILE A 129 -0.38 -8.35 26.00
CA ILE A 129 -1.23 -7.58 25.10
C ILE A 129 -0.31 -6.57 24.40
N PRO A 130 -0.25 -6.56 23.06
CA PRO A 130 0.56 -5.59 22.34
C PRO A 130 0.07 -4.17 22.64
N PRO A 131 0.91 -3.14 22.42
CA PRO A 131 0.49 -1.76 22.58
C PRO A 131 -0.78 -1.48 21.76
N ILE A 132 -1.82 -1.03 22.44
CA ILE A 132 -3.08 -0.61 21.81
C ILE A 132 -2.80 0.69 21.06
N LYS A 133 -3.02 0.69 19.75
CA LYS A 133 -2.76 1.85 18.87
C LYS A 133 -4.04 2.20 18.13
N ALA A 134 -4.48 3.44 18.19
CA ALA A 134 -5.70 3.87 17.49
C ALA A 134 -5.56 3.78 15.97
N GLU A 135 -4.33 3.82 15.45
CA GLU A 135 -4.03 3.69 14.02
C GLU A 135 -4.11 2.24 13.52
N ASP A 136 -4.01 1.26 14.42
CA ASP A 136 -4.22 -0.14 14.08
C ASP A 136 -5.73 -0.36 13.82
N PRO A 137 -6.13 -0.92 12.66
CA PRO A 137 -7.54 -1.04 12.31
C PRO A 137 -8.38 -1.77 13.37
N TYR A 138 -7.87 -2.88 13.91
CA TYR A 138 -8.58 -3.64 14.93
C TYR A 138 -8.72 -2.84 16.23
N TRP A 139 -7.62 -2.30 16.75
CA TRP A 139 -7.67 -1.55 18.01
C TRP A 139 -8.42 -0.23 17.90
N GLY A 140 -8.39 0.42 16.73
CA GLY A 140 -9.22 1.59 16.44
C GLY A 140 -10.71 1.25 16.48
N GLY A 141 -11.10 0.12 15.88
CA GLY A 141 -12.45 -0.43 16.02
C GLY A 141 -12.83 -0.68 17.48
N PHE A 142 -11.96 -1.39 18.21
CA PHE A 142 -12.15 -1.76 19.62
C PHE A 142 -12.38 -0.56 20.54
N ILE A 143 -11.54 0.47 20.41
CA ILE A 143 -11.70 1.72 21.15
C ILE A 143 -13.05 2.38 20.79
N GLY A 144 -13.42 2.37 19.51
CA GLY A 144 -14.70 2.89 19.03
C GLY A 144 -15.89 2.19 19.67
N GLY A 145 -15.93 0.85 19.61
CA GLY A 145 -17.01 0.05 20.19
C GLY A 145 -17.12 0.20 21.71
N ALA A 146 -15.99 0.19 22.42
CA ALA A 146 -15.98 0.46 23.86
C ALA A 146 -16.46 1.90 24.18
N GLY A 147 -16.11 2.88 23.34
CA GLY A 147 -16.58 4.25 23.44
C GLY A 147 -18.09 4.40 23.24
N GLU A 148 -18.69 3.62 22.34
CA GLU A 148 -20.15 3.57 22.19
C GLU A 148 -20.83 3.14 23.50
N VAL A 149 -20.31 2.11 24.15
CA VAL A 149 -20.83 1.63 25.43
C VAL A 149 -20.65 2.69 26.51
N TRP A 150 -19.46 3.29 26.63
CA TRP A 150 -19.20 4.36 27.60
C TRP A 150 -20.19 5.51 27.44
N ASN A 151 -20.37 6.03 26.22
CA ASN A 151 -21.26 7.16 25.96
C ASN A 151 -22.72 6.84 26.31
N ALA A 152 -23.15 5.58 26.14
CA ALA A 152 -24.51 5.16 26.49
C ALA A 152 -24.76 5.11 28.00
N VAL A 153 -23.73 4.85 28.81
CA VAL A 153 -23.86 4.65 30.27
C VAL A 153 -23.24 5.76 31.12
N ALA A 154 -22.43 6.65 30.54
CA ALA A 154 -21.65 7.64 31.28
C ALA A 154 -22.49 8.56 32.16
N ASP A 155 -23.69 8.95 31.71
CA ASP A 155 -24.58 9.82 32.50
C ASP A 155 -25.24 9.10 33.67
N GLN A 156 -25.26 7.76 33.67
CA GLN A 156 -25.78 6.94 34.77
C GLN A 156 -24.71 6.63 35.84
N LEU A 157 -23.44 6.91 35.52
CA LEU A 157 -22.28 6.65 36.38
C LEU A 157 -21.74 7.91 37.07
N ARG A 158 -22.42 9.05 36.93
CA ARG A 158 -22.13 10.32 37.61
C ARG A 158 -22.85 10.42 38.94
#